data_AF-A0A965BC14-F1
#
_entry.id   AF-A0A965BC14-F1
#
_cell.length_a   1.000
_cell.length_b   1.000
_cell.length_c   1.000
_cell.angle_alpha   90.00
_cell.angle_beta   90.00
_cell.angle_gamma   90.00
#
_symmetry.space_group_name_H-M   'P 1'
#
loop_
_entity.id
_entity.type
_entity.pdbx_description
1 polymer ?
#
loop_
_entity_poly.entity_id
_entity_poly.type
_entity_poly.pdbx_seq_one_letter_code
_entity_poly.pdbx_strand_id
1 'polypeptide(L)'
;MTGTVVLDSSLTPGARLLPVALQAVRFRGGFWEARVDLVRQVTLRQQHDQLVATGRIANFHRAAGAIGGEFNGRYYNDSDVYKWVEAASFSLATHPDPELEHRLESVVSAIASAQQPDGYLNTYFMFDLAADRWADLTNKHEMYCAGHLIQAAIA
;
A
#
# COMPACT_ATOMS: atom_id res chain seq x y z
N MET A 1 24.36 11.19 -4.87
CA MET A 1 22.94 10.79 -4.98
C MET A 1 22.25 11.21 -3.70
N THR A 2 21.26 12.09 -3.79
CA THR A 2 20.36 12.40 -2.67
C THR A 2 19.52 11.16 -2.41
N GLY A 3 19.66 10.55 -1.24
CA GLY A 3 18.84 9.39 -0.87
C GLY A 3 17.35 9.76 -0.76
N THR A 4 16.47 8.76 -0.79
CA THR A 4 15.03 8.92 -0.63
C THR A 4 14.70 9.40 0.78
N VAL A 5 14.01 10.53 0.87
CA VAL A 5 13.43 11.05 2.11
C VAL A 5 11.91 10.92 1.99
N VAL A 6 11.30 10.14 2.89
CA VAL A 6 9.85 9.85 2.87
C VAL A 6 9.01 11.12 3.12
N LEU A 7 9.52 12.03 3.94
CA LEU A 7 8.92 13.33 4.23
C LEU A 7 9.99 14.41 4.16
N ASP A 8 10.06 15.15 3.06
CA ASP A 8 11.01 16.26 2.95
C ASP A 8 10.49 17.51 3.69
N SER A 9 11.09 17.81 4.85
CA SER A 9 10.77 19.00 5.64
C SER A 9 11.72 20.18 5.38
N SER A 10 12.61 20.09 4.38
CA SER A 10 13.61 21.13 4.09
C SER A 10 13.00 22.49 3.73
N LEU A 11 11.79 22.51 3.20
CA LEU A 11 11.04 23.73 2.87
C LEU A 11 10.10 24.19 3.99
N THR A 12 10.04 23.48 5.11
CA THR A 12 9.14 23.82 6.22
C THR A 12 9.76 24.90 7.10
N PRO A 13 9.20 26.12 7.20
CA PRO A 13 9.85 27.25 7.89
C PRO A 13 10.15 27.01 9.38
N GLY A 14 9.40 26.11 10.03
CA GLY A 14 9.58 25.74 11.44
C GLY A 14 10.44 24.50 11.68
N ALA A 15 10.91 23.81 10.63
CA ALA A 15 11.69 22.59 10.79
C ALA A 15 13.10 22.91 11.28
N ARG A 16 13.43 22.46 12.50
CA ARG A 16 14.79 22.57 13.08
C ARG A 16 15.64 21.33 12.85
N LEU A 17 15.01 20.21 12.53
CA LEU A 17 15.64 18.92 12.26
C LEU A 17 15.16 18.43 10.90
N LEU A 18 16.09 17.90 10.11
CA LEU A 18 15.80 17.32 8.81
C LEU A 18 15.83 15.80 8.92
N PRO A 19 14.89 15.09 8.27
CA PRO A 19 14.90 13.64 8.19
C PRO A 19 16.17 13.13 7.50
N VAL A 20 16.64 11.98 7.97
CA VAL A 20 17.75 11.26 7.34
C VAL A 20 17.17 10.35 6.27
N ALA A 21 17.76 10.38 5.08
CA ALA A 21 17.33 9.52 3.97
C ALA A 21 17.38 8.04 4.35
N LEU A 22 16.45 7.26 3.83
CA LEU A 22 16.30 5.84 4.17
C LEU A 22 17.59 5.06 3.87
N GLN A 23 18.23 5.30 2.72
CA GLN A 23 19.46 4.63 2.31
C GLN A 23 20.71 5.10 3.07
N ALA A 24 20.61 6.20 3.83
CA ALA A 24 21.70 6.70 4.65
C ALA A 24 21.82 5.97 5.99
N VAL A 25 20.81 5.17 6.38
CA VAL A 25 20.83 4.36 7.60
C VAL A 25 21.04 2.90 7.23
N ARG A 26 22.04 2.26 7.85
CA ARG A 26 22.26 0.82 7.75
C ARG A 26 22.43 0.24 9.15
N PHE A 27 21.57 -0.69 9.51
CA PHE A 27 21.76 -1.49 10.71
C PHE A 27 22.92 -2.46 10.48
N ARG A 28 23.71 -2.73 11.53
CA ARG A 28 24.84 -3.67 11.50
C ARG A 28 24.76 -4.56 12.72
N GLY A 29 24.29 -5.77 12.55
CA GLY A 29 24.08 -6.73 13.64
C GLY A 29 22.94 -6.35 14.59
N GLY A 30 22.63 -7.29 15.47
CA GLY A 30 21.80 -7.06 16.64
C GLY A 30 20.30 -7.01 16.34
N PHE A 31 19.56 -6.36 17.26
CA PHE A 31 18.11 -6.44 17.34
C PHE A 31 17.41 -5.93 16.06
N TRP A 32 17.79 -4.75 15.57
CA TRP A 32 17.07 -4.11 14.46
C TRP A 32 17.36 -4.73 13.10
N GLU A 33 18.60 -5.14 12.83
CA GLU A 33 18.93 -5.86 11.59
C GLU A 33 18.11 -7.17 11.51
N ALA A 34 18.05 -7.95 12.59
CA ALA A 34 17.25 -9.18 12.63
C ALA A 34 15.75 -8.95 12.36
N ARG A 35 15.19 -7.82 12.80
CA ARG A 35 13.78 -7.47 12.55
C ARG A 35 13.54 -7.05 11.10
N VAL A 36 14.41 -6.22 10.55
CA VAL A 36 14.34 -5.80 9.14
C VAL A 36 14.53 -6.99 8.21
N ASP A 37 15.46 -7.88 8.53
CA ASP A 37 15.69 -9.12 7.78
C ASP A 37 14.48 -10.05 7.81
N LEU A 38 13.84 -10.24 8.97
CA LEU A 38 12.62 -11.03 9.06
C LEU A 38 11.50 -10.45 8.19
N VAL A 39 11.34 -9.12 8.21
CA VAL A 39 10.30 -8.46 7.39
C VAL A 39 10.55 -8.68 5.91
N ARG A 40 11.76 -8.42 5.41
CA ARG A 40 12.07 -8.53 3.98
C ARG A 40 12.08 -9.98 3.48
N GLN A 41 12.60 -10.91 4.28
CA GLN A 41 12.81 -12.30 3.85
C GLN A 41 11.56 -13.17 4.05
N VAL A 42 10.70 -12.84 5.02
CA VAL A 42 9.57 -13.70 5.39
C VAL A 42 8.25 -12.94 5.38
N THR A 43 8.14 -11.86 6.17
CA THR A 43 6.84 -11.24 6.46
C THR A 43 6.17 -10.68 5.22
N LEU A 44 6.87 -9.97 4.34
CA LEU A 44 6.25 -9.36 3.15
C LEU A 44 5.69 -10.41 2.20
N ARG A 45 6.39 -11.53 2.01
CA ARG A 45 5.94 -12.63 1.14
C ARG A 45 4.72 -13.32 1.74
N GLN A 46 4.76 -13.62 3.03
CA GLN A 46 3.65 -14.23 3.74
C GLN A 46 2.42 -13.31 3.80
N GLN A 47 2.60 -12.01 4.00
CA GLN A 47 1.51 -11.03 3.94
C GLN A 47 0.88 -10.98 2.56
N HIS A 48 1.67 -10.90 1.49
CA HIS A 48 1.16 -10.94 0.12
C HIS A 48 0.31 -12.19 -0.11
N ASP A 49 0.81 -13.36 0.28
CA ASP A 49 0.08 -14.62 0.12
C ASP A 49 -1.24 -14.62 0.90
N GLN A 50 -1.31 -13.96 2.07
CA GLN A 50 -2.57 -13.74 2.78
C GLN A 50 -3.50 -12.75 2.06
N LEU A 51 -2.98 -11.68 1.45
CA LEU A 51 -3.79 -10.74 0.65
C LEU A 51 -4.45 -11.46 -0.54
N VAL A 52 -3.73 -12.40 -1.17
CA VAL A 52 -4.27 -13.28 -2.22
C VAL A 52 -5.30 -14.24 -1.62
N ALA A 53 -4.91 -15.05 -0.63
CA ALA A 53 -5.73 -16.13 -0.09
C ALA A 53 -7.04 -15.64 0.55
N THR A 54 -7.07 -14.41 1.07
CA THR A 54 -8.24 -13.79 1.70
C THR A 54 -9.03 -12.89 0.75
N GLY A 55 -8.74 -12.91 -0.55
CA GLY A 55 -9.52 -12.22 -1.58
C GLY A 55 -9.35 -10.70 -1.64
N ARG A 56 -8.39 -10.13 -0.91
CA ARG A 56 -8.18 -8.67 -0.88
C ARG A 56 -7.72 -8.13 -2.23
N ILE A 57 -6.76 -8.82 -2.88
CA ILE A 57 -6.33 -8.47 -4.23
C ILE A 57 -7.43 -8.78 -5.26
N ALA A 58 -8.18 -9.88 -5.06
CA ALA A 58 -9.28 -10.24 -5.94
C ALA A 58 -10.37 -9.16 -6.00
N ASN A 59 -10.63 -8.43 -4.91
CA ASN A 59 -11.58 -7.31 -4.91
C ASN A 59 -11.20 -6.19 -5.91
N PHE A 60 -9.90 -5.96 -6.17
CA PHE A 60 -9.46 -5.00 -7.17
C PHE A 60 -9.74 -5.51 -8.59
N HIS A 61 -9.43 -6.78 -8.89
CA HIS A 61 -9.79 -7.39 -10.17
C HIS A 61 -11.31 -7.41 -10.39
N ARG A 62 -12.09 -7.60 -9.32
CA ARG A 62 -13.56 -7.50 -9.35
C ARG A 62 -14.00 -6.08 -9.68
N ALA A 63 -13.45 -5.08 -8.98
CA ALA A 63 -13.74 -3.66 -9.23
C ALA A 63 -13.36 -3.21 -10.66
N ALA A 64 -12.31 -3.80 -11.24
CA ALA A 64 -11.91 -3.60 -12.63
C ALA A 64 -12.80 -4.33 -13.66
N GLY A 65 -13.75 -5.17 -13.20
CA GLY A 65 -14.59 -6.00 -14.07
C GLY A 65 -13.88 -7.20 -14.71
N ALA A 66 -12.65 -7.51 -14.29
CA ALA A 66 -11.87 -8.64 -14.80
C ALA A 66 -12.40 -9.99 -14.27
N ILE A 67 -13.01 -9.99 -13.09
CA ILE A 67 -13.72 -11.14 -12.51
C ILE A 67 -15.09 -10.70 -11.99
N GLY A 68 -16.06 -11.61 -12.00
CA GLY A 68 -17.38 -11.39 -11.40
C GLY A 68 -17.43 -11.79 -9.92
N GLY A 69 -18.62 -11.67 -9.32
CA GLY A 69 -18.89 -12.10 -7.94
C GLY A 69 -19.05 -10.95 -6.95
N GLU A 70 -19.30 -11.31 -5.69
CA GLU A 70 -19.51 -10.38 -4.59
C GLU A 70 -18.19 -9.88 -3.98
N PHE A 71 -18.25 -8.73 -3.32
CA PHE A 71 -17.12 -8.22 -2.52
C PHE A 71 -16.80 -9.18 -1.36
N ASN A 72 -15.52 -9.42 -1.09
CA ASN A 72 -15.08 -10.27 0.03
C ASN A 72 -14.39 -9.46 1.14
N GLY A 73 -14.84 -9.67 2.39
CA GLY A 73 -14.17 -9.19 3.59
C GLY A 73 -14.75 -7.91 4.18
N ARG A 74 -13.90 -7.02 4.69
CA ARG A 74 -14.31 -5.76 5.35
C ARG A 74 -14.18 -4.59 4.38
N TYR A 75 -15.08 -3.62 4.46
CA TYR A 75 -15.12 -2.44 3.59
C TYR A 75 -13.84 -1.58 3.59
N TYR A 76 -12.92 -1.79 4.54
CA TYR A 76 -11.60 -1.14 4.60
C TYR A 76 -10.42 -2.04 4.18
N ASN A 77 -10.68 -3.25 3.69
CA ASN A 77 -9.64 -4.24 3.36
C ASN A 77 -8.67 -3.76 2.27
N ASP A 78 -9.07 -2.82 1.41
CA ASP A 78 -8.18 -2.18 0.44
C ASP A 78 -6.94 -1.60 1.12
N SER A 79 -7.09 -1.07 2.34
CA SER A 79 -5.97 -0.50 3.11
C SER A 79 -4.90 -1.53 3.47
N ASP A 80 -5.24 -2.82 3.60
CA ASP A 80 -4.26 -3.86 3.89
C ASP A 80 -3.34 -4.07 2.68
N VAL A 81 -3.90 -3.94 1.46
CA VAL A 81 -3.13 -4.01 0.21
C VAL A 81 -2.25 -2.76 0.08
N TYR A 82 -2.78 -1.57 0.34
CA TYR A 82 -2.01 -0.33 0.27
C TYR A 82 -0.85 -0.29 1.27
N LYS A 83 -1.06 -0.71 2.53
CA LYS A 83 0.01 -0.80 3.53
C LYS A 83 1.10 -1.79 3.14
N TRP A 84 0.72 -2.89 2.47
CA TRP A 84 1.69 -3.85 1.97
C TRP A 84 2.52 -3.26 0.83
N VAL A 85 1.90 -2.51 -0.10
CA VAL A 85 2.59 -1.76 -1.16
C VAL A 85 3.61 -0.79 -0.54
N GLU A 86 3.19 0.01 0.44
CA GLU A 86 4.07 0.93 1.17
C GLU A 86 5.29 0.22 1.79
N ALA A 87 5.05 -0.88 2.51
CA ALA A 87 6.12 -1.63 3.16
C ALA A 87 7.06 -2.30 2.16
N ALA A 88 6.53 -2.83 1.06
CA ALA A 88 7.32 -3.42 -0.01
C ALA A 88 8.21 -2.37 -0.71
N SER A 89 7.66 -1.18 -1.02
CA SER A 89 8.42 -0.05 -1.57
C SER A 89 9.61 0.33 -0.68
N PHE A 90 9.39 0.49 0.64
CA PHE A 90 10.48 0.82 1.56
C PHE A 90 11.55 -0.29 1.66
N SER A 91 11.14 -1.55 1.60
CA SER A 91 12.09 -2.67 1.56
C SER A 91 12.96 -2.59 0.30
N LEU A 92 12.36 -2.42 -0.88
CA LEU A 92 13.06 -2.35 -2.16
C LEU A 92 13.99 -1.14 -2.27
N ALA A 93 13.62 0.00 -1.68
CA ALA A 93 14.44 1.19 -1.65
C ALA A 93 15.81 1.00 -0.94
N THR A 94 15.93 0.00 -0.07
CA THR A 94 17.18 -0.31 0.65
C THR A 94 17.78 -1.67 0.27
N HIS A 95 16.95 -2.62 -0.16
CA HIS A 95 17.31 -3.99 -0.49
C HIS A 95 16.54 -4.43 -1.75
N PRO A 96 17.10 -4.23 -2.95
CA PRO A 96 16.49 -4.70 -4.19
C PRO A 96 16.25 -6.22 -4.15
N ASP A 97 15.04 -6.64 -4.54
CA ASP A 97 14.59 -8.04 -4.59
C ASP A 97 13.64 -8.20 -5.78
N PRO A 98 14.10 -8.79 -6.90
CA PRO A 98 13.31 -8.88 -8.13
C PRO A 98 11.97 -9.62 -7.98
N GLU A 99 11.87 -10.58 -7.05
CA GLU A 99 10.61 -11.28 -6.86
C GLU A 99 9.59 -10.42 -6.11
N LEU A 100 10.06 -9.67 -5.10
CA LEU A 100 9.20 -8.73 -4.38
C LEU A 100 8.76 -7.58 -5.30
N GLU A 101 9.67 -7.07 -6.15
CA GLU A 101 9.37 -6.05 -7.15
C GLU A 101 8.28 -6.52 -8.12
N HIS A 102 8.38 -7.75 -8.66
CA HIS A 102 7.36 -8.30 -9.53
C HIS A 102 5.99 -8.44 -8.86
N ARG A 103 5.96 -8.87 -7.59
CA ARG A 103 4.71 -8.93 -6.80
C ARG A 103 4.12 -7.54 -6.58
N LEU A 104 4.97 -6.57 -6.26
CA LEU A 104 4.58 -5.18 -6.07
C LEU A 104 3.95 -4.59 -7.34
N GLU A 105 4.61 -4.74 -8.49
CA GLU A 105 4.11 -4.26 -9.78
C GLU A 105 2.76 -4.89 -10.14
N SER A 106 2.60 -6.19 -9.90
CA SER A 106 1.33 -6.90 -10.12
C SER A 106 0.18 -6.32 -9.27
N VAL A 107 0.45 -6.06 -7.99
CA VAL A 107 -0.53 -5.44 -7.08
C VAL A 107 -0.85 -4.00 -7.49
N VAL A 108 0.15 -3.19 -7.83
CA VAL A 108 -0.06 -1.80 -8.31
C VAL A 108 -0.89 -1.79 -9.58
N SER A 109 -0.65 -2.72 -10.50
CA SER A 109 -1.44 -2.88 -11.72
C SER A 109 -2.91 -3.21 -11.41
N ALA A 110 -3.16 -4.12 -10.46
CA ALA A 110 -4.51 -4.44 -10.00
C ALA A 110 -5.23 -3.20 -9.43
N ILE A 111 -4.56 -2.45 -8.55
CA ILE A 111 -5.05 -1.20 -7.98
C ILE A 111 -5.41 -0.19 -9.07
N ALA A 112 -4.48 0.07 -10.00
CA ALA A 112 -4.67 1.02 -11.09
C ALA A 112 -5.86 0.63 -11.99
N SER A 113 -6.00 -0.66 -12.31
CA SER A 113 -7.10 -1.16 -13.14
C SER A 113 -8.49 -1.01 -12.49
N ALA A 114 -8.55 -0.94 -11.16
CA ALA A 114 -9.78 -0.79 -10.41
C ALA A 114 -10.24 0.67 -10.26
N GLN A 115 -9.38 1.64 -10.54
CA GLN A 115 -9.69 3.06 -10.41
C GLN A 115 -10.69 3.49 -11.48
N GLN A 116 -11.73 4.23 -11.06
CA GLN A 116 -12.75 4.74 -11.98
C GLN A 116 -12.28 5.99 -12.76
N PRO A 117 -12.93 6.33 -13.88
CA PRO A 117 -12.55 7.49 -14.70
C PRO A 117 -12.58 8.84 -13.96
N ASP A 118 -13.38 8.97 -12.90
CA ASP A 118 -13.45 10.15 -12.03
C ASP A 118 -12.38 10.15 -10.92
N GLY A 119 -11.50 9.14 -10.90
CA GLY A 119 -10.46 8.94 -9.90
C GLY A 119 -10.93 8.16 -8.66
N TYR A 120 -12.22 7.82 -8.55
CA TYR A 120 -12.73 7.09 -7.39
C TYR A 120 -12.11 5.70 -7.26
N LEU A 121 -11.67 5.35 -6.06
CA LEU A 121 -11.15 4.01 -5.76
C LEU A 121 -11.46 3.58 -4.32
N ASN A 122 -12.44 2.71 -4.20
CA ASN A 122 -12.68 1.85 -3.04
C ASN A 122 -13.50 0.65 -3.52
N THR A 123 -12.96 -0.56 -3.42
CA THR A 123 -13.53 -1.75 -4.08
C THR A 123 -14.86 -2.23 -3.47
N TYR A 124 -15.20 -1.77 -2.26
CA TYR A 124 -16.48 -2.05 -1.60
C TYR A 124 -17.63 -1.25 -2.22
N PHE A 125 -17.42 0.04 -2.46
CA PHE A 125 -18.42 0.98 -3.01
C PHE A 125 -18.45 1.00 -4.55
N MET A 126 -18.24 -0.17 -5.16
CA MET A 126 -18.35 -0.37 -6.61
C MET A 126 -19.68 -1.02 -6.95
N PHE A 127 -20.12 -0.86 -8.21
CA PHE A 127 -21.35 -1.45 -8.74
C PHE A 127 -22.59 -1.04 -7.93
N ASP A 128 -23.28 -1.99 -7.29
CA ASP A 128 -24.54 -1.75 -6.60
C ASP A 128 -24.43 -0.74 -5.44
N LEU A 129 -23.25 -0.62 -4.83
CA LEU A 129 -22.99 0.34 -3.75
C LEU A 129 -22.41 1.66 -4.24
N ALA A 130 -22.31 1.88 -5.55
CA ALA A 130 -21.77 3.13 -6.10
C ALA A 130 -22.62 4.37 -5.76
N ALA A 131 -23.93 4.19 -5.54
CA ALA A 131 -24.81 5.28 -5.11
C ALA A 131 -24.56 5.73 -3.66
N ASP A 132 -23.92 4.89 -2.85
CA ASP A 132 -23.69 5.14 -1.42
C ASP A 132 -22.31 5.74 -1.12
N ARG A 133 -21.53 6.09 -2.15
CA ARG A 133 -20.24 6.76 -1.99
C ARG A 133 -20.39 8.01 -1.15
N TRP A 134 -19.50 8.16 -0.18
CA TRP A 134 -19.42 9.32 0.71
C TRP A 134 -20.61 9.52 1.65
N ALA A 135 -21.57 8.57 1.69
CA ALA A 135 -22.77 8.70 2.52
C ALA A 135 -22.49 8.53 4.03
N ASP A 136 -21.43 7.81 4.40
CA ASP A 136 -21.02 7.58 5.80
C ASP A 136 -19.49 7.63 5.96
N LEU A 137 -18.95 8.86 5.91
CA LEU A 137 -17.53 9.12 6.13
C LEU A 137 -17.08 8.79 7.56
N THR A 138 -17.99 8.71 8.52
CA THR A 138 -17.68 8.43 9.92
C THR A 138 -17.25 6.97 10.10
N ASN A 139 -17.95 6.02 9.46
CA ASN A 139 -17.74 4.60 9.72
C ASN A 139 -17.24 3.80 8.53
N LYS A 140 -17.41 4.27 7.28
CA LYS A 140 -17.16 3.43 6.09
C LYS A 140 -15.78 3.55 5.46
N HIS A 141 -14.88 4.32 6.08
CA HIS A 141 -13.44 4.28 5.82
C HIS A 141 -13.02 4.61 4.38
N GLU A 142 -13.85 5.28 3.58
CA GLU A 142 -13.45 5.70 2.23
C GLU A 142 -12.21 6.62 2.27
N MET A 143 -12.23 7.65 3.13
CA MET A 143 -11.09 8.55 3.33
C MET A 143 -9.91 7.86 4.03
N TYR A 144 -10.15 6.88 4.89
CA TYR A 144 -9.09 6.09 5.51
C TYR A 144 -8.34 5.23 4.48
N CYS A 145 -9.07 4.56 3.59
CA CYS A 145 -8.48 3.81 2.48
C CYS A 145 -7.74 4.75 1.52
N ALA A 146 -8.33 5.89 1.16
CA ALA A 146 -7.65 6.89 0.33
C ALA A 146 -6.35 7.40 0.98
N GLY A 147 -6.34 7.62 2.30
CA GLY A 147 -5.13 8.02 3.03
C GLY A 147 -4.02 6.97 2.98
N HIS A 148 -4.36 5.68 3.05
CA HIS A 148 -3.37 4.60 2.89
C HIS A 148 -2.90 4.43 1.45
N LEU A 149 -3.77 4.62 0.46
CA LEU A 149 -3.38 4.64 -0.95
C LEU A 149 -2.35 5.76 -1.22
N ILE A 150 -2.57 6.95 -0.65
CA ILE A 150 -1.65 8.08 -0.82
C ILE A 150 -0.28 7.78 -0.18
N GLN A 151 -0.25 7.22 1.03
CA GLN A 151 1.01 6.81 1.67
C GLN A 151 1.76 5.77 0.82
N ALA A 152 1.04 4.77 0.32
CA ALA A 152 1.60 3.75 -0.56
C ALA A 152 2.15 4.30 -1.87
N ALA A 153 1.48 5.30 -2.47
CA ALA A 153 1.90 5.93 -3.71
C ALA A 153 3.11 6.88 -3.56
N ILE A 154 3.32 7.44 -2.36
CA ILE A 154 4.48 8.28 -2.05
C ILE A 154 5.74 7.44 -1.82
N ALA A 155 5.58 6.26 -1.23
CA ALA A 155 6.66 5.35 -0.84
C ALA A 155 7.36 4.69 -2.03
#